data_AF-A0A3L7PIW7-F1
#
_entry.id   AF-A0A3L7PIW7-F1
#
_cell.length_a   1.000
_cell.length_b   1.000
_cell.length_c   1.000
_cell.angle_alpha   90.00
_cell.angle_beta   90.00
_cell.angle_gamma   90.00
#
_symmetry.space_group_name_H-M   'P 1'
#
loop_
_entity.id
_entity.type
_entity.pdbx_description
1 polymer ?
#
loop_
_entity_poly.entity_id
_entity_poly.type
_entity_poly.pdbx_seq_one_letter_code
_entity_poly.pdbx_strand_id
1 'polypeptide(L)'
;MAAAGLAVVTTGAASAADTAFTTGSSDVIIQEINKQIRDAYKDNEVEPSPVADDSEWMRRVCLDINGHIPSVEDVEAFLADKDKAKRTKLIDRLLDDPAYTRNWTTVWTNLCIGQQTPRRVSRDGMQKFFREAFGKNRPWKDVVSDLVTAEGHYEQNGAVNFLLAQMQDQDDGVQMTAKTTRLFLGMQVQCTQCHNHPFNDWKQDQFWQFNSFFRQTGKVDHRKYNPKTGRMDDDYSEIIERDFAGPVYFEKRSGLMQVAYPIYFGSEVDPAGSTDRRKELATLMSAGEKPMIAMAMVNRTWSHFFGQGFTRPVDDIGPHNPATHPDLLDRLAVEFVKSGYDCKQLMRWIANCEAYNLTSRSTKKNERDNPAAGETALFTHVYVKSMTAEQLYDSLIVATNAHKSGRSGWEQSEKQRQDWLQQFVRTFGTDDGEESNSFDGTIPQALMMMNGDLVKDAVSVKSGSHLGDLLSGKGNDVQKIQRLYLTALGRMPTKSELSKSQSFLKGNRDQLAVYQDLFWALLNSNEFIFNH
;
A
#
# COMPACT_ATOMS: atom_id res chain seq x y z
N MET A 1 -49.27 53.81 -29.60
CA MET A 1 -49.43 52.37 -29.31
C MET A 1 -48.28 51.64 -29.99
N ALA A 2 -47.24 51.29 -29.23
CA ALA A 2 -46.08 50.55 -29.72
C ALA A 2 -45.94 49.31 -28.84
N ALA A 3 -46.14 48.13 -29.43
CA ALA A 3 -45.95 46.84 -28.77
C ALA A 3 -44.57 46.30 -29.16
N ALA A 4 -43.66 46.28 -28.19
CA ALA A 4 -42.36 45.62 -28.32
C ALA A 4 -42.48 44.20 -27.74
N GLY A 5 -42.34 43.18 -28.59
CA GLY A 5 -42.31 41.79 -28.20
C GLY A 5 -40.97 41.43 -27.55
N LEU A 6 -41.02 40.95 -26.31
CA LEU A 6 -39.87 40.33 -25.64
C LEU A 6 -39.71 38.89 -26.16
N ALA A 7 -38.60 38.62 -26.85
CA ALA A 7 -38.16 37.27 -27.14
C ALA A 7 -37.45 36.69 -25.91
N VAL A 8 -38.07 35.71 -25.26
CA VAL A 8 -37.44 34.90 -24.20
C VAL A 8 -36.54 33.87 -24.89
N VAL A 9 -35.22 34.07 -24.80
CA VAL A 9 -34.25 33.04 -25.16
C VAL A 9 -34.22 32.03 -24.02
N THR A 10 -34.98 30.95 -24.15
CA THR A 10 -34.81 29.77 -23.31
C THR A 10 -33.52 29.07 -23.71
N THR A 11 -32.47 29.22 -22.91
CA THR A 11 -31.28 28.37 -22.98
C THR A 11 -31.71 26.93 -22.68
N GLY A 12 -31.81 26.11 -23.73
CA GLY A 12 -32.03 24.69 -23.58
C GLY A 12 -30.91 24.10 -22.74
N ALA A 13 -31.25 23.56 -21.57
CA ALA A 13 -30.42 22.60 -20.88
C ALA A 13 -30.29 21.40 -21.83
N ALA A 14 -29.14 21.31 -22.52
CA ALA A 14 -28.76 20.09 -23.17
C ALA A 14 -28.69 19.03 -22.07
N SER A 15 -29.61 18.07 -22.10
CA SER A 15 -29.48 16.84 -21.33
C SER A 15 -28.10 16.27 -21.65
N ALA A 16 -27.21 16.23 -20.66
CA ALA A 16 -25.94 15.55 -20.79
C ALA A 16 -26.25 14.10 -21.14
N ALA A 17 -26.11 13.75 -22.42
CA ALA A 17 -26.10 12.38 -22.84
C ALA A 17 -24.99 11.70 -22.05
N ASP A 18 -25.36 10.62 -21.37
CA ASP A 18 -24.58 9.76 -20.50
C ASP A 18 -23.32 9.25 -21.23
N THR A 19 -22.26 10.06 -21.30
CA THR A 19 -20.96 9.58 -21.78
C THR A 19 -20.41 8.72 -20.68
N ALA A 20 -20.62 7.40 -20.79
CA ALA A 20 -20.07 6.42 -19.87
C ALA A 20 -18.58 6.71 -19.63
N PHE A 21 -18.21 6.90 -18.37
CA PHE A 21 -16.82 7.08 -17.94
C PHE A 21 -15.91 6.00 -18.57
N THR A 22 -14.74 6.41 -19.06
CA THR A 22 -13.71 5.49 -19.55
C THR A 22 -12.31 6.08 -19.39
N THR A 23 -11.36 5.24 -19.03
CA THR A 23 -9.92 5.53 -19.04
C THR A 23 -9.25 5.21 -20.38
N GLY A 24 -10.01 4.66 -21.34
CA GLY A 24 -9.53 4.03 -22.57
C GLY A 24 -9.49 2.50 -22.52
N SER A 25 -9.69 1.89 -21.36
CA SER A 25 -9.79 0.43 -21.23
C SER A 25 -11.16 -0.09 -21.69
N SER A 26 -11.15 -1.29 -22.29
CA SER A 26 -12.33 -2.03 -22.73
C SER A 26 -12.54 -3.35 -21.98
N ASP A 27 -11.79 -3.57 -20.91
CA ASP A 27 -11.91 -4.79 -20.09
C ASP A 27 -13.30 -4.84 -19.43
N VAL A 28 -13.99 -5.96 -19.64
CA VAL A 28 -15.36 -6.22 -19.15
C VAL A 28 -15.41 -6.22 -17.62
N ILE A 29 -14.32 -6.62 -16.94
CA ILE A 29 -14.27 -6.63 -15.48
C ILE A 29 -14.37 -5.19 -14.93
N ILE A 30 -13.78 -4.20 -15.59
CA ILE A 30 -13.88 -2.79 -15.17
C ILE A 30 -15.33 -2.30 -15.28
N GLN A 31 -16.03 -2.68 -16.36
CA GLN A 31 -17.44 -2.32 -16.53
C GLN A 31 -18.32 -2.93 -15.44
N GLU A 32 -18.04 -4.17 -15.05
CA GLU A 32 -18.75 -4.85 -13.97
C GLU A 32 -18.48 -4.20 -12.60
N ILE A 33 -17.22 -3.85 -12.29
CA ILE A 33 -16.88 -3.09 -11.07
C ILE A 33 -17.69 -1.79 -11.02
N ASN A 34 -17.68 -1.02 -12.11
CA ASN A 34 -18.39 0.25 -12.18
C ASN A 34 -19.90 0.08 -12.00
N LYS A 35 -20.47 -0.97 -12.60
CA LYS A 35 -21.90 -1.28 -12.44
C LYS A 35 -22.26 -1.58 -10.99
N GLN A 36 -21.53 -2.48 -10.32
CA GLN A 36 -21.84 -2.86 -8.94
C GLN A 36 -21.68 -1.68 -7.96
N ILE A 37 -20.66 -0.84 -8.13
CA ILE A 37 -20.50 0.36 -7.31
C ILE A 37 -21.63 1.37 -7.56
N ARG A 38 -22.04 1.58 -8.82
CA ARG A 38 -23.18 2.47 -9.15
C ARG A 38 -24.50 1.97 -8.58
N ASP A 39 -24.70 0.66 -8.56
CA ASP A 39 -25.90 0.08 -7.96
C ASP A 39 -25.89 0.31 -6.43
N ALA A 40 -24.73 0.15 -5.77
CA ALA A 40 -24.59 0.51 -4.35
C ALA A 40 -24.87 2.01 -4.08
N TYR A 41 -24.48 2.92 -4.97
CA TYR A 41 -24.83 4.34 -4.83
C TYR A 41 -26.34 4.58 -4.86
N LYS A 42 -27.06 3.91 -5.76
CA LYS A 42 -28.52 4.02 -5.86
C LYS A 42 -29.19 3.46 -4.62
N ASP A 43 -28.76 2.30 -4.15
CA ASP A 43 -29.33 1.62 -2.99
C ASP A 43 -29.15 2.43 -1.70
N ASN A 44 -28.09 3.25 -1.63
CA ASN A 44 -27.78 4.11 -0.48
C ASN A 44 -28.20 5.58 -0.69
N GLU A 45 -28.84 5.92 -1.81
CA GLU A 45 -29.30 7.27 -2.16
C GLU A 45 -28.18 8.34 -2.11
N VAL A 46 -26.97 7.98 -2.54
CA VAL A 46 -25.80 8.87 -2.61
C VAL A 46 -25.41 9.16 -4.06
N GLU A 47 -24.77 10.30 -4.30
CA GLU A 47 -24.22 10.65 -5.62
C GLU A 47 -22.68 10.73 -5.54
N PRO A 48 -21.95 10.10 -6.46
CA PRO A 48 -20.49 10.15 -6.47
C PRO A 48 -19.98 11.58 -6.71
N SER A 49 -18.79 11.86 -6.22
CA SER A 49 -18.07 13.09 -6.56
C SER A 49 -17.71 13.12 -8.06
N PRO A 50 -17.41 14.29 -8.63
CA PRO A 50 -16.96 14.37 -10.02
C PRO A 50 -15.67 13.57 -10.27
N VAL A 51 -15.40 13.26 -11.54
CA VAL A 51 -14.12 12.69 -11.97
C VAL A 51 -12.98 13.67 -11.61
N ALA A 52 -11.91 13.15 -11.01
CA ALA A 52 -10.70 13.90 -10.69
C ALA A 52 -10.08 14.50 -11.94
N ASP A 53 -9.49 15.69 -11.80
CA ASP A 53 -8.67 16.23 -12.87
C ASP A 53 -7.40 15.39 -13.09
N ASP A 54 -6.75 15.61 -14.22
CA ASP A 54 -5.60 14.81 -14.62
C ASP A 54 -4.40 14.96 -13.67
N SER A 55 -4.23 16.12 -13.03
CA SER A 55 -3.12 16.32 -12.09
C SER A 55 -3.34 15.60 -10.77
N GLU A 56 -4.55 15.70 -10.21
CA GLU A 56 -4.97 14.97 -9.01
C GLU A 56 -4.85 13.46 -9.24
N TRP A 57 -5.46 12.96 -10.32
CA TRP A 57 -5.45 11.53 -10.63
C TRP A 57 -4.04 10.99 -10.87
N MET A 58 -3.20 11.72 -11.63
CA MET A 58 -1.84 11.30 -11.92
C MET A 58 -0.99 11.21 -10.66
N ARG A 59 -1.08 12.20 -9.77
CA ARG A 59 -0.37 12.17 -8.49
C ARG A 59 -0.75 10.92 -7.70
N ARG A 60 -2.05 10.66 -7.59
CA ARG A 60 -2.59 9.51 -6.85
C ARG A 60 -2.09 8.17 -7.37
N VAL A 61 -2.24 7.93 -8.67
CA VAL A 61 -1.84 6.65 -9.27
C VAL A 61 -0.33 6.41 -9.22
N CYS A 62 0.49 7.46 -9.32
CA CYS A 62 1.94 7.32 -9.11
C CYS A 62 2.29 6.95 -7.67
N LEU A 63 1.63 7.58 -6.68
CA LEU A 63 1.84 7.25 -5.28
C LEU A 63 1.41 5.82 -4.94
N ASP A 64 0.26 5.39 -5.44
CA ASP A 64 -0.28 4.07 -5.14
C ASP A 64 0.48 2.94 -5.85
N ILE A 65 0.90 3.13 -7.11
CA ILE A 65 1.63 2.10 -7.87
C ILE A 65 3.14 2.15 -7.58
N ASN A 66 3.77 3.32 -7.74
CA ASN A 66 5.23 3.48 -7.72
C ASN A 66 5.76 3.94 -6.35
N GLY A 67 4.90 4.34 -5.43
CA GLY A 67 5.32 4.76 -4.10
C GLY A 67 5.93 6.16 -4.06
N HIS A 68 5.73 7.01 -5.07
CA HIS A 68 6.22 8.39 -5.05
C HIS A 68 5.43 9.29 -5.99
N ILE A 69 5.53 10.62 -5.79
CA ILE A 69 4.95 11.61 -6.72
C ILE A 69 5.59 11.51 -8.12
N PRO A 70 4.88 11.91 -9.21
CA PRO A 70 5.46 11.93 -10.54
C PRO A 70 6.59 12.98 -10.66
N SER A 71 7.52 12.75 -11.61
CA SER A 71 8.49 13.78 -11.98
C SER A 71 7.79 14.95 -12.69
N VAL A 72 8.36 16.16 -12.60
CA VAL A 72 7.79 17.33 -13.30
C VAL A 72 7.72 17.11 -14.82
N GLU A 73 8.71 16.43 -15.39
CA GLU A 73 8.73 16.09 -16.81
C GLU A 73 7.57 15.15 -17.20
N ASP A 74 7.27 14.15 -16.36
CA ASP A 74 6.14 13.24 -16.58
C ASP A 74 4.80 13.97 -16.46
N VAL A 75 4.65 14.88 -15.49
CA VAL A 75 3.43 15.68 -15.31
C VAL A 75 3.18 16.55 -16.54
N GLU A 76 4.19 17.29 -17.00
CA GLU A 76 4.06 18.14 -18.19
C GLU A 76 3.68 17.32 -19.44
N ALA A 77 4.31 16.17 -19.64
CA ALA A 77 4.00 15.28 -20.76
C ALA A 77 2.56 14.75 -20.70
N PHE A 78 2.10 14.30 -19.52
CA PHE A 78 0.76 13.75 -19.34
C PHE A 78 -0.36 14.79 -19.47
N LEU A 79 -0.15 16.00 -18.97
CA LEU A 79 -1.12 17.09 -19.10
C LEU A 79 -1.22 17.62 -20.55
N ALA A 80 -0.11 17.55 -21.30
CA ALA A 80 -0.08 17.90 -22.72
C ALA A 80 -0.79 16.84 -23.59
N ASP A 81 -0.76 15.57 -23.20
CA ASP A 81 -1.38 14.48 -23.93
C ASP A 81 -2.92 14.61 -24.00
N LYS A 82 -3.46 14.48 -25.21
CA LYS A 82 -4.89 14.59 -25.55
C LYS A 82 -5.51 13.24 -25.92
N ASP A 83 -4.74 12.16 -25.89
CA ASP A 83 -5.27 10.81 -26.10
C ASP A 83 -6.29 10.48 -25.00
N LYS A 84 -7.46 9.99 -25.41
CA LYS A 84 -8.51 9.53 -24.49
C LYS A 84 -8.09 8.31 -23.68
N ALA A 85 -7.12 7.55 -24.17
CA ALA A 85 -6.57 6.36 -23.49
C ALA A 85 -5.33 6.63 -22.64
N LYS A 86 -4.93 7.90 -22.45
CA LYS A 86 -3.69 8.24 -21.73
C LYS A 86 -3.65 7.72 -20.29
N ARG A 87 -4.80 7.60 -19.60
CA ARG A 87 -4.87 7.06 -18.24
C ARG A 87 -4.51 5.58 -18.21
N THR A 88 -5.15 4.75 -19.05
CA THR A 88 -4.79 3.33 -19.17
C THR A 88 -3.33 3.14 -19.58
N LYS A 89 -2.84 3.90 -20.56
CA LYS A 89 -1.42 3.84 -20.99
C LYS A 89 -0.45 4.21 -19.87
N LEU A 90 -0.81 5.21 -19.05
CA LEU A 90 0.00 5.57 -17.89
C LEU A 90 0.02 4.45 -16.86
N ILE A 91 -1.12 3.82 -16.55
CA ILE A 91 -1.20 2.69 -15.62
C ILE A 91 -0.27 1.56 -16.06
N ASP A 92 -0.31 1.18 -17.35
CA ASP A 92 0.58 0.14 -17.87
C ASP A 92 2.06 0.52 -17.74
N ARG A 93 2.41 1.77 -18.07
CA ARG A 93 3.78 2.28 -17.91
C ARG A 93 4.24 2.23 -16.45
N LEU A 94 3.39 2.59 -15.50
CA LEU A 94 3.72 2.57 -14.08
C LEU A 94 3.91 1.14 -13.57
N LEU A 95 3.04 0.20 -13.96
CA LEU A 95 3.16 -1.20 -13.57
C LEU A 95 4.41 -1.88 -14.12
N ASP A 96 4.96 -1.39 -15.23
CA ASP A 96 6.22 -1.88 -15.82
C ASP A 96 7.46 -1.10 -15.36
N ASP A 97 7.28 -0.05 -14.56
CA ASP A 97 8.39 0.75 -14.03
C ASP A 97 9.13 0.01 -12.90
N PRO A 98 10.48 0.08 -12.82
CA PRO A 98 11.22 -0.47 -11.69
C PRO A 98 10.77 0.04 -10.31
N ALA A 99 10.21 1.25 -10.22
CA ALA A 99 9.66 1.82 -8.99
C ALA A 99 8.45 1.03 -8.47
N TYR A 100 7.63 0.44 -9.35
CA TYR A 100 6.58 -0.51 -8.94
C TYR A 100 7.19 -1.66 -8.13
N THR A 101 8.24 -2.30 -8.66
CA THR A 101 8.89 -3.42 -7.98
C THR A 101 9.46 -2.99 -6.63
N ARG A 102 10.10 -1.82 -6.56
CA ARG A 102 10.66 -1.28 -5.31
C ARG A 102 9.58 -1.00 -4.26
N ASN A 103 8.49 -0.36 -4.66
CA ASN A 103 7.38 -0.01 -3.78
C ASN A 103 6.72 -1.27 -3.20
N TRP A 104 6.29 -2.20 -4.05
CA TRP A 104 5.61 -3.41 -3.60
C TRP A 104 6.54 -4.37 -2.82
N THR A 105 7.85 -4.36 -3.11
CA THR A 105 8.84 -5.03 -2.25
C THR A 105 8.86 -4.44 -0.84
N THR A 106 8.83 -3.12 -0.72
CA THR A 106 8.83 -2.41 0.56
C THR A 106 7.56 -2.72 1.34
N VAL A 107 6.39 -2.56 0.70
CA VAL A 107 5.07 -2.82 1.31
C VAL A 107 5.00 -4.23 1.89
N TRP A 108 5.33 -5.25 1.09
CA TRP A 108 5.21 -6.64 1.54
C TRP A 108 6.30 -7.08 2.51
N THR A 109 7.52 -6.53 2.40
CA THR A 109 8.54 -6.75 3.43
C THR A 109 8.06 -6.24 4.77
N ASN A 110 7.50 -5.02 4.81
CA ASN A 110 7.01 -4.42 6.05
C ASN A 110 5.81 -5.19 6.63
N LEU A 111 4.87 -5.64 5.80
CA LEU A 111 3.76 -6.46 6.25
C LEU A 111 4.23 -7.79 6.86
N CYS A 112 5.21 -8.45 6.24
CA CYS A 112 5.68 -9.77 6.68
C CYS A 112 6.57 -9.73 7.92
N ILE A 113 7.51 -8.77 8.00
CA ILE A 113 8.55 -8.77 9.05
C ILE A 113 8.59 -7.49 9.89
N GLY A 114 7.58 -6.61 9.79
CA GLY A 114 7.52 -5.32 10.47
C GLY A 114 8.42 -4.28 9.78
N GLN A 115 8.51 -3.07 10.32
CA GLN A 115 9.45 -2.03 9.81
C GLN A 115 10.83 -2.15 10.46
N GLN A 116 10.87 -2.48 11.75
CA GLN A 116 12.09 -2.83 12.44
C GLN A 116 12.41 -4.30 12.16
N THR A 117 13.61 -4.58 11.68
CA THR A 117 14.03 -5.96 11.40
C THR A 117 14.17 -6.74 12.72
N PRO A 118 13.42 -7.83 12.92
CA PRO A 118 13.53 -8.65 14.12
C PRO A 118 14.93 -9.27 14.23
N ARG A 119 15.30 -9.69 15.44
CA ARG A 119 16.58 -10.37 15.65
C ARG A 119 16.61 -11.66 14.83
N ARG A 120 17.78 -11.96 14.25
CA ARG A 120 18.02 -13.20 13.48
C ARG A 120 17.10 -13.34 12.24
N VAL A 121 16.76 -12.22 11.63
CA VAL A 121 16.02 -12.11 10.36
C VAL A 121 16.83 -11.26 9.39
N SER A 122 16.91 -11.66 8.14
CA SER A 122 17.51 -10.90 7.05
C SER A 122 16.44 -10.12 6.28
N ARG A 123 16.37 -8.80 6.50
CA ARG A 123 15.52 -7.91 5.70
C ARG A 123 15.94 -7.90 4.23
N ASP A 124 17.24 -7.90 3.96
CA ASP A 124 17.77 -7.92 2.59
C ASP A 124 17.40 -9.21 1.87
N GLY A 125 17.46 -10.36 2.56
CA GLY A 125 16.97 -11.63 2.04
C GLY A 125 15.48 -11.58 1.69
N MET A 126 14.65 -11.04 2.58
CA MET A 126 13.20 -10.87 2.33
C MET A 126 12.94 -9.91 1.15
N GLN A 127 13.63 -8.77 1.11
CA GLN A 127 13.49 -7.81 0.02
C GLN A 127 13.93 -8.39 -1.31
N LYS A 128 14.99 -9.21 -1.34
CA LYS A 128 15.41 -9.92 -2.55
C LYS A 128 14.30 -10.85 -3.04
N PHE A 129 13.70 -11.63 -2.15
CA PHE A 129 12.58 -12.52 -2.48
C PHE A 129 11.40 -11.74 -3.10
N PHE A 130 10.93 -10.68 -2.44
CA PHE A 130 9.80 -9.90 -2.97
C PHE A 130 10.15 -9.12 -4.24
N ARG A 131 11.38 -8.63 -4.38
CA ARG A 131 11.84 -7.96 -5.60
C ARG A 131 11.80 -8.91 -6.80
N GLU A 132 12.24 -10.15 -6.62
CA GLU A 132 12.12 -11.17 -7.65
C GLU A 132 10.65 -11.55 -7.91
N ALA A 133 9.83 -11.63 -6.87
CA ALA A 133 8.41 -11.95 -7.00
C ALA A 133 7.62 -10.90 -7.79
N PHE A 134 7.68 -9.63 -7.39
CA PHE A 134 6.99 -8.56 -8.09
C PHE A 134 7.64 -8.23 -9.44
N GLY A 135 8.97 -8.28 -9.55
CA GLY A 135 9.68 -8.02 -10.79
C GLY A 135 9.34 -9.01 -11.90
N LYS A 136 9.10 -10.29 -11.56
CA LYS A 136 8.65 -11.33 -12.49
C LYS A 136 7.13 -11.49 -12.55
N ASN A 137 6.37 -10.70 -11.80
CA ASN A 137 4.92 -10.84 -11.62
C ASN A 137 4.51 -12.30 -11.31
N ARG A 138 5.20 -12.93 -10.36
CA ARG A 138 4.92 -14.31 -9.97
C ARG A 138 3.46 -14.44 -9.49
N PRO A 139 2.75 -15.54 -9.83
CA PRO A 139 1.43 -15.82 -9.28
C PRO A 139 1.41 -15.68 -7.76
N TRP A 140 0.49 -14.89 -7.21
CA TRP A 140 0.42 -14.63 -5.77
C TRP A 140 0.35 -15.92 -4.93
N LYS A 141 -0.37 -16.93 -5.40
CA LYS A 141 -0.44 -18.25 -4.74
C LYS A 141 0.91 -18.93 -4.56
N ASP A 142 1.82 -18.78 -5.51
CA ASP A 142 3.14 -19.41 -5.47
C ASP A 142 4.06 -18.63 -4.53
N VAL A 143 3.90 -17.30 -4.47
CA VAL A 143 4.59 -16.44 -3.49
C VAL A 143 4.17 -16.81 -2.07
N VAL A 144 2.87 -16.96 -1.81
CA VAL A 144 2.35 -17.40 -0.51
C VAL A 144 2.82 -18.81 -0.17
N SER A 145 2.78 -19.73 -1.13
CA SER A 145 3.29 -21.10 -0.95
C SER A 145 4.74 -21.08 -0.50
N ASP A 146 5.62 -20.36 -1.21
CA ASP A 146 7.03 -20.25 -0.86
C ASP A 146 7.24 -19.71 0.57
N LEU A 147 6.46 -18.71 0.99
CA LEU A 147 6.56 -18.12 2.33
C LEU A 147 6.15 -19.11 3.43
N VAL A 148 5.07 -19.86 3.21
CA VAL A 148 4.54 -20.82 4.19
C VAL A 148 5.41 -22.07 4.28
N THR A 149 5.95 -22.55 3.15
CA THR A 149 6.75 -23.78 3.08
C THR A 149 8.25 -23.55 3.17
N ALA A 150 8.70 -22.32 3.40
CA ALA A 150 10.11 -21.96 3.33
C ALA A 150 10.99 -22.79 4.30
N GLU A 151 12.18 -23.17 3.83
CA GLU A 151 13.24 -23.84 4.60
C GLU A 151 14.63 -23.34 4.20
N GLY A 152 15.62 -23.56 5.06
CA GLY A 152 17.02 -23.23 4.84
C GLY A 152 17.46 -21.86 5.36
N HIS A 153 18.61 -21.41 4.85
CA HIS A 153 19.33 -20.23 5.32
C HIS A 153 18.66 -18.90 4.93
N TYR A 154 18.56 -17.96 5.88
CA TYR A 154 17.85 -16.67 5.75
C TYR A 154 18.24 -15.72 4.60
N GLU A 155 19.43 -15.84 4.03
CA GLU A 155 19.89 -15.02 2.89
C GLU A 155 19.89 -15.79 1.58
N GLN A 156 19.90 -17.13 1.65
CA GLN A 156 19.88 -17.99 0.46
C GLN A 156 18.44 -18.20 0.00
N ASN A 157 17.55 -18.49 0.95
CA ASN A 157 16.11 -18.52 0.75
C ASN A 157 15.45 -17.36 1.50
N GLY A 158 15.24 -16.24 0.81
CA GLY A 158 14.66 -15.04 1.42
C GLY A 158 13.27 -15.25 2.04
N ALA A 159 12.50 -16.23 1.57
CA ALA A 159 11.15 -16.52 2.06
C ALA A 159 11.14 -16.99 3.54
N VAL A 160 12.22 -17.63 4.03
CA VAL A 160 12.28 -18.13 5.41
C VAL A 160 12.19 -17.02 6.45
N ASN A 161 12.53 -15.78 6.07
CA ASN A 161 12.47 -14.62 6.94
C ASN A 161 11.05 -14.33 7.42
N PHE A 162 10.02 -14.75 6.67
CA PHE A 162 8.63 -14.61 7.11
C PHE A 162 8.37 -15.45 8.36
N LEU A 163 8.76 -16.71 8.34
CA LEU A 163 8.60 -17.62 9.49
C LEU A 163 9.54 -17.24 10.63
N LEU A 164 10.81 -16.95 10.35
CA LEU A 164 11.79 -16.54 11.37
C LEU A 164 11.36 -15.28 12.15
N ALA A 165 10.72 -14.33 11.46
CA ALA A 165 10.19 -13.13 12.11
C ALA A 165 9.07 -13.44 13.12
N GLN A 166 8.38 -14.57 12.98
CA GLN A 166 7.35 -15.02 13.92
C GLN A 166 7.88 -16.02 14.96
N MET A 167 9.18 -16.34 14.93
CA MET A 167 9.84 -17.27 15.86
C MET A 167 10.82 -16.53 16.77
N GLN A 168 10.38 -15.37 17.29
CA GLN A 168 11.15 -14.59 18.27
C GLN A 168 11.03 -15.20 19.67
N ASP A 169 9.87 -15.79 19.97
CA ASP A 169 9.60 -16.53 21.20
C ASP A 169 9.41 -18.03 20.92
N GLN A 170 9.58 -18.85 21.96
CA GLN A 170 9.21 -20.27 21.90
C GLN A 170 7.72 -20.41 22.21
N ASP A 171 6.91 -20.33 21.17
CA ASP A 171 5.44 -20.27 21.26
C ASP A 171 4.73 -21.43 20.55
N ASP A 172 5.51 -22.44 20.15
CA ASP A 172 5.00 -23.61 19.46
C ASP A 172 4.23 -23.32 18.14
N GLY A 173 4.55 -22.20 17.47
CA GLY A 173 4.01 -21.83 16.16
C GLY A 173 2.73 -20.99 16.22
N VAL A 174 2.41 -20.45 17.39
CA VAL A 174 1.25 -19.56 17.61
C VAL A 174 1.32 -18.31 16.74
N GLN A 175 2.45 -17.58 16.75
CA GLN A 175 2.63 -16.37 15.95
C GLN A 175 2.67 -16.67 14.46
N MET A 176 3.25 -17.80 14.04
CA MET A 176 3.17 -18.25 12.64
C MET A 176 1.72 -18.47 12.20
N THR A 177 0.92 -19.09 13.07
CA THR A 177 -0.51 -19.33 12.83
C THR A 177 -1.26 -18.01 12.69
N ALA A 178 -1.11 -17.12 13.67
CA ALA A 178 -1.77 -15.82 13.69
C ALA A 178 -1.38 -14.95 12.48
N LYS A 179 -0.08 -14.87 12.16
CA LYS A 179 0.40 -14.02 11.06
C LYS A 179 0.02 -14.57 9.68
N THR A 180 0.08 -15.89 9.48
CA THR A 180 -0.30 -16.53 8.20
C THR A 180 -1.79 -16.35 7.91
N THR A 181 -2.65 -16.62 8.89
CA THR A 181 -4.10 -16.47 8.73
C THR A 181 -4.50 -15.02 8.51
N ARG A 182 -3.91 -14.08 9.27
CA ARG A 182 -4.17 -12.64 9.12
C ARG A 182 -3.75 -12.11 7.75
N LEU A 183 -2.51 -12.36 7.35
CA LEU A 183 -1.99 -11.79 6.10
C LEU A 183 -2.56 -12.48 4.86
N PHE A 184 -2.57 -13.81 4.84
CA PHE A 184 -2.84 -14.56 3.62
C PHE A 184 -4.24 -15.12 3.52
N LEU A 185 -5.03 -15.14 4.61
CA LEU A 185 -6.43 -15.55 4.56
C LEU A 185 -7.38 -14.41 4.95
N GLY A 186 -6.84 -13.28 5.43
CA GLY A 186 -7.62 -12.13 5.84
C GLY A 186 -8.46 -12.45 7.07
N MET A 187 -7.94 -13.19 8.04
CA MET A 187 -8.68 -13.55 9.25
C MET A 187 -7.87 -13.33 10.51
N GLN A 188 -8.49 -12.72 11.52
CA GLN A 188 -7.87 -12.53 12.83
C GLN A 188 -8.28 -13.64 13.80
N VAL A 189 -7.56 -14.76 13.77
CA VAL A 189 -7.87 -15.91 14.66
C VAL A 189 -7.09 -15.91 15.98
N GLN A 190 -6.16 -14.97 16.20
CA GLN A 190 -5.26 -14.97 17.37
C GLN A 190 -6.02 -15.03 18.71
N CYS A 191 -7.10 -14.25 18.86
CA CYS A 191 -7.90 -14.25 20.10
C CYS A 191 -8.45 -15.65 20.42
N THR A 192 -8.62 -16.50 19.40
CA THR A 192 -9.13 -17.84 19.58
C THR A 192 -8.11 -18.85 20.09
N GLN A 193 -6.84 -18.49 20.20
CA GLN A 193 -5.81 -19.32 20.83
C GLN A 193 -6.22 -19.77 22.24
N CYS A 194 -6.82 -18.87 23.01
CA CYS A 194 -7.10 -19.06 24.44
C CYS A 194 -8.58 -19.35 24.75
N HIS A 195 -9.51 -19.03 23.85
CA HIS A 195 -10.95 -19.24 24.04
C HIS A 195 -11.73 -19.17 22.73
N ASN A 196 -12.95 -19.68 22.69
CA ASN A 196 -13.84 -19.39 21.57
C ASN A 196 -14.11 -17.89 21.49
N HIS A 197 -14.18 -17.35 20.28
CA HIS A 197 -14.46 -15.93 20.11
C HIS A 197 -15.82 -15.57 20.73
N PRO A 198 -15.95 -14.43 21.42
CA PRO A 198 -17.17 -14.08 22.14
C PRO A 198 -18.34 -13.68 21.24
N PHE A 199 -18.06 -13.24 20.01
CA PHE A 199 -19.05 -12.61 19.11
C PHE A 199 -19.14 -13.23 17.71
N ASN A 200 -18.41 -14.32 17.45
CA ASN A 200 -18.46 -15.03 16.17
C ASN A 200 -18.24 -16.53 16.38
N ASP A 201 -18.38 -17.32 15.33
CA ASP A 201 -18.38 -18.78 15.41
C ASP A 201 -16.97 -19.41 15.48
N TRP A 202 -15.92 -18.59 15.54
CA TRP A 202 -14.56 -19.10 15.61
C TRP A 202 -14.27 -19.75 16.96
N LYS A 203 -13.85 -21.00 16.90
CA LYS A 203 -13.59 -21.82 18.08
C LYS A 203 -12.10 -21.98 18.33
N GLN A 204 -11.77 -22.24 19.60
CA GLN A 204 -10.39 -22.46 20.03
C GLN A 204 -9.77 -23.67 19.35
N ASP A 205 -10.52 -24.75 19.14
CA ASP A 205 -10.03 -25.94 18.44
C ASP A 205 -9.60 -25.66 17.00
N GLN A 206 -10.29 -24.78 16.28
CA GLN A 206 -9.95 -24.38 14.91
C GLN A 206 -8.60 -23.66 14.84
N PHE A 207 -8.27 -22.82 15.83
CA PHE A 207 -6.94 -22.22 15.93
C PHE A 207 -5.86 -23.31 16.03
N TRP A 208 -6.05 -24.28 16.92
CA TRP A 208 -5.08 -25.33 17.16
C TRP A 208 -5.01 -26.36 16.03
N GLN A 209 -6.11 -26.58 15.31
CA GLN A 209 -6.12 -27.36 14.06
C GLN A 209 -5.24 -26.70 12.99
N PHE A 210 -5.30 -25.38 12.85
CA PHE A 210 -4.43 -24.65 11.94
C PHE A 210 -2.98 -24.62 12.43
N ASN A 211 -2.76 -24.41 13.73
CA ASN A 211 -1.42 -24.43 14.33
C ASN A 211 -0.70 -25.76 14.10
N SER A 212 -1.44 -26.87 14.05
CA SER A 212 -0.91 -28.21 13.78
C SER A 212 -0.10 -28.31 12.47
N PHE A 213 -0.35 -27.43 11.49
CA PHE A 213 0.42 -27.36 10.24
C PHE A 213 1.85 -26.82 10.43
N PHE A 214 2.10 -26.02 11.47
CA PHE A 214 3.42 -25.41 11.73
C PHE A 214 4.28 -26.17 12.74
N ARG A 215 3.80 -27.30 13.27
CA ARG A 215 4.52 -28.06 14.32
C ARG A 215 5.76 -28.77 13.83
N GLN A 216 5.84 -29.02 12.52
CA GLN A 216 7.04 -29.53 11.85
C GLN A 216 8.07 -28.43 11.58
N THR A 217 7.84 -27.18 11.97
CA THR A 217 8.81 -26.08 11.77
C THR A 217 9.78 -25.97 12.94
N GLY A 218 11.08 -26.03 12.63
CA GLY A 218 12.17 -25.78 13.55
C GLY A 218 13.02 -24.59 13.12
N LYS A 219 13.73 -24.02 14.08
CA LYS A 219 14.70 -22.94 13.87
C LYS A 219 16.04 -23.38 14.46
N VAL A 220 17.10 -23.30 13.66
CA VAL A 220 18.48 -23.52 14.11
C VAL A 220 19.21 -22.20 14.02
N ASP A 221 19.84 -21.83 15.14
CA ASP A 221 20.61 -20.59 15.25
C ASP A 221 22.09 -20.90 15.26
N HIS A 222 22.80 -20.32 14.31
CA HIS A 222 24.24 -20.48 14.15
C HIS A 222 24.97 -19.27 14.70
N ARG A 223 26.08 -19.51 15.41
CA ARG A 223 26.90 -18.47 16.03
C ARG A 223 28.34 -18.60 15.58
N LYS A 224 29.02 -17.47 15.37
CA LYS A 224 30.43 -17.43 14.99
C LYS A 224 31.28 -16.77 16.08
N TYR A 225 32.51 -17.23 16.24
CA TYR A 225 33.44 -16.61 17.17
C TYR A 225 33.95 -15.28 16.61
N ASN A 226 33.83 -14.21 17.39
CA ASN A 226 34.37 -12.91 17.07
C ASN A 226 35.70 -12.67 17.84
N PRO A 227 36.85 -12.66 17.15
CA PRO A 227 38.16 -12.48 17.79
C PRO A 227 38.36 -11.06 18.34
N LYS A 228 37.61 -10.05 17.88
CA LYS A 228 37.73 -8.66 18.36
C LYS A 228 37.07 -8.48 19.72
N THR A 229 35.97 -9.18 19.99
CA THR A 229 35.21 -9.07 21.23
C THR A 229 35.47 -10.25 22.18
N GLY A 230 36.07 -11.34 21.67
CA GLY A 230 36.27 -12.59 22.39
C GLY A 230 34.97 -13.36 22.66
N ARG A 231 33.86 -12.98 22.00
CA ARG A 231 32.52 -13.54 22.23
C ARG A 231 32.02 -14.30 21.00
N MET A 232 31.03 -15.16 21.21
CA MET A 232 30.24 -15.73 20.12
C MET A 232 29.20 -14.71 19.69
N ASP A 233 29.24 -14.28 18.43
CA ASP A 233 28.24 -13.41 17.83
C ASP A 233 27.20 -14.25 17.09
N ASP A 234 26.01 -13.70 16.89
CA ASP A 234 25.02 -14.30 16.01
C ASP A 234 25.56 -14.30 14.58
N ASP A 235 25.44 -15.43 13.89
CA ASP A 235 25.82 -15.55 12.50
C ASP A 235 24.56 -15.53 11.64
N TYR A 236 23.86 -16.64 11.55
CA TYR A 236 22.61 -16.77 10.79
C TYR A 236 21.61 -17.69 11.47
N SER A 237 20.37 -17.67 10.96
CA SER A 237 19.34 -18.62 11.33
C SER A 237 18.80 -19.31 10.10
N GLU A 238 18.36 -20.55 10.27
CA GLU A 238 17.72 -21.34 9.23
C GLU A 238 16.45 -21.99 9.76
N ILE A 239 15.49 -22.17 8.85
CA ILE A 239 14.30 -22.98 9.10
C ILE A 239 14.59 -24.42 8.69
N ILE A 240 14.31 -25.37 9.58
CA ILE A 240 14.45 -26.80 9.32
C ILE A 240 13.11 -27.50 9.53
N GLU A 241 12.93 -28.64 8.88
CA GLU A 241 11.85 -29.55 9.21
C GLU A 241 12.19 -30.32 10.49
N ARG A 242 11.20 -30.45 11.39
CA ARG A 242 11.27 -31.24 12.61
C ARG A 242 10.50 -32.53 12.40
N ASP A 243 11.06 -33.62 12.92
CA ASP A 243 10.31 -34.86 13.09
C ASP A 243 9.19 -34.65 14.12
N PHE A 244 7.98 -34.45 13.61
CA PHE A 244 6.77 -34.28 14.40
C PHE A 244 5.63 -35.05 13.74
N ALA A 245 5.00 -35.93 14.51
CA ALA A 245 3.85 -36.72 14.10
C ALA A 245 2.72 -36.60 15.12
N GLY A 246 1.49 -36.83 14.68
CA GLY A 246 0.31 -36.82 15.53
C GLY A 246 -0.28 -35.42 15.77
N PRO A 247 -1.23 -35.32 16.69
CA PRO A 247 -1.96 -34.08 16.95
C PRO A 247 -1.17 -33.11 17.84
N VAL A 248 -1.66 -31.87 17.90
CA VAL A 248 -1.30 -30.93 18.97
C VAL A 248 -2.24 -31.07 20.15
N TYR A 249 -1.75 -30.69 21.32
CA TYR A 249 -2.55 -30.63 22.54
C TYR A 249 -2.64 -29.18 23.01
N PHE A 250 -3.82 -28.78 23.46
CA PHE A 250 -4.05 -27.45 23.99
C PHE A 250 -5.01 -27.50 25.18
N GLU A 251 -4.89 -26.51 26.07
CA GLU A 251 -5.69 -26.42 27.27
C GLU A 251 -6.86 -25.46 27.07
N LYS A 252 -8.07 -25.89 27.43
CA LYS A 252 -9.22 -25.00 27.57
C LYS A 252 -9.12 -24.19 28.85
N ARG A 253 -9.81 -23.05 28.93
CA ARG A 253 -9.96 -22.27 30.18
C ARG A 253 -10.44 -23.09 31.39
N SER A 254 -11.12 -24.21 31.16
CA SER A 254 -11.56 -25.13 32.21
C SER A 254 -10.47 -26.05 32.76
N GLY A 255 -9.24 -25.99 32.24
CA GLY A 255 -8.16 -26.94 32.53
C GLY A 255 -8.25 -28.26 31.75
N LEU A 256 -9.22 -28.38 30.84
CA LEU A 256 -9.39 -29.60 30.06
C LEU A 256 -8.42 -29.62 28.88
N MET A 257 -7.56 -30.63 28.84
CA MET A 257 -6.72 -30.89 27.68
C MET A 257 -7.56 -31.38 26.51
N GLN A 258 -7.34 -30.77 25.34
CA GLN A 258 -7.95 -31.13 24.08
C GLN A 258 -6.87 -31.44 23.04
N VAL A 259 -7.31 -32.08 21.97
CA VAL A 259 -6.48 -32.56 20.88
C VAL A 259 -6.92 -31.89 19.58
N ALA A 260 -5.96 -31.51 18.73
CA ALA A 260 -6.21 -30.92 17.43
C ALA A 260 -5.34 -31.58 16.35
N TYR A 261 -5.99 -32.12 15.32
CA TYR A 261 -5.35 -32.68 14.13
C TYR A 261 -5.16 -31.59 13.06
N PRO A 262 -4.25 -31.75 12.09
CA PRO A 262 -4.07 -30.77 11.02
C PRO A 262 -5.31 -30.76 10.12
N ILE A 263 -6.14 -29.72 10.29
CA ILE A 263 -7.41 -29.55 9.59
C ILE A 263 -7.50 -28.12 9.06
N TYR A 264 -7.75 -27.99 7.76
CA TYR A 264 -8.00 -26.71 7.10
C TYR A 264 -9.48 -26.62 6.72
N PHE A 265 -10.28 -25.89 7.51
CA PHE A 265 -11.72 -25.70 7.28
C PHE A 265 -12.49 -27.01 6.99
N GLY A 266 -12.24 -28.04 7.81
CA GLY A 266 -12.86 -29.36 7.66
C GLY A 266 -12.14 -30.29 6.68
N SER A 267 -11.13 -29.82 5.95
CA SER A 267 -10.25 -30.67 5.15
C SER A 267 -9.16 -31.26 6.04
N GLU A 268 -9.25 -32.56 6.32
CA GLU A 268 -8.28 -33.28 7.14
C GLU A 268 -7.00 -33.59 6.36
N VAL A 269 -5.84 -33.44 7.02
CA VAL A 269 -4.53 -33.84 6.51
C VAL A 269 -3.97 -34.96 7.36
N ASP A 270 -3.22 -35.88 6.75
CA ASP A 270 -2.60 -36.99 7.47
C ASP A 270 -1.63 -36.46 8.54
N PRO A 271 -1.82 -36.80 9.83
CA PRO A 271 -0.94 -36.37 10.90
C PRO A 271 0.38 -37.18 10.95
N ALA A 272 0.63 -38.14 10.06
CA ALA A 272 1.89 -38.87 10.00
C ALA A 272 3.10 -37.92 9.84
N GLY A 273 4.23 -38.27 10.46
CA GLY A 273 5.46 -37.47 10.37
C GLY A 273 6.08 -37.44 8.96
N SER A 274 5.70 -38.37 8.08
CA SER A 274 6.11 -38.40 6.68
C SER A 274 5.38 -37.39 5.79
N THR A 275 4.29 -36.79 6.28
CA THR A 275 3.48 -35.82 5.54
C THR A 275 4.00 -34.42 5.81
N ASP A 276 4.41 -33.70 4.77
CA ASP A 276 4.78 -32.28 4.90
C ASP A 276 3.51 -31.43 5.02
N ARG A 277 3.15 -31.12 6.27
CA ARG A 277 1.90 -30.42 6.56
C ARG A 277 1.89 -29.00 6.00
N ARG A 278 3.03 -28.32 5.91
CA ARG A 278 3.06 -26.95 5.37
C ARG A 278 2.83 -26.94 3.86
N LYS A 279 3.35 -27.94 3.14
CA LYS A 279 3.06 -28.11 1.70
C LYS A 279 1.58 -28.46 1.46
N GLU A 280 0.99 -29.32 2.28
CA GLU A 280 -0.45 -29.60 2.22
C GLU A 280 -1.27 -28.34 2.52
N LEU A 281 -0.88 -27.55 3.54
CA LEU A 281 -1.52 -26.28 3.86
C LEU A 281 -1.47 -25.30 2.68
N ALA A 282 -0.30 -25.11 2.06
CA ALA A 282 -0.17 -24.22 0.91
C ALA A 282 -1.06 -24.64 -0.28
N THR A 283 -1.18 -25.95 -0.51
CA THR A 283 -2.08 -26.52 -1.52
C THR A 283 -3.54 -26.23 -1.18
N LEU A 284 -3.95 -26.47 0.07
CA LEU A 284 -5.33 -26.24 0.54
C LEU A 284 -5.71 -24.76 0.53
N MET A 285 -4.80 -23.87 0.92
CA MET A 285 -5.02 -22.44 0.92
C MET A 285 -5.40 -21.93 -0.48
N SER A 286 -4.78 -22.46 -1.53
CA SER A 286 -5.01 -22.06 -2.91
C SER A 286 -6.11 -22.85 -3.63
N ALA A 287 -6.74 -23.81 -2.97
CA ALA A 287 -7.74 -24.68 -3.58
C ALA A 287 -9.12 -24.02 -3.72
N GLY A 288 -9.84 -24.39 -4.79
CA GLY A 288 -11.20 -23.93 -5.06
C GLY A 288 -11.29 -22.71 -5.98
N GLU A 289 -12.53 -22.31 -6.30
CA GLU A 289 -12.79 -21.19 -7.22
C GLU A 289 -12.62 -19.81 -6.56
N LYS A 290 -12.88 -19.72 -5.26
CA LYS A 290 -12.79 -18.50 -4.45
C LYS A 290 -12.05 -18.77 -3.13
N PRO A 291 -10.74 -19.08 -3.18
CA PRO A 291 -9.94 -19.32 -1.99
C PRO A 291 -9.75 -18.03 -1.18
N MET A 292 -9.60 -18.16 0.13
CA MET A 292 -9.40 -17.02 1.02
C MET A 292 -8.14 -16.21 0.70
N ILE A 293 -7.11 -16.83 0.09
CA ILE A 293 -5.92 -16.10 -0.36
C ILE A 293 -6.23 -15.09 -1.45
N ALA A 294 -7.18 -15.40 -2.33
CA ALA A 294 -7.62 -14.47 -3.37
C ALA A 294 -8.40 -13.32 -2.73
N MET A 295 -9.34 -13.63 -1.84
CA MET A 295 -10.14 -12.64 -1.10
C MET A 295 -9.26 -11.67 -0.31
N ALA A 296 -8.29 -12.19 0.45
CA ALA A 296 -7.37 -11.39 1.26
C ALA A 296 -6.50 -10.46 0.40
N MET A 297 -6.00 -10.96 -0.74
CA MET A 297 -5.19 -10.16 -1.66
C MET A 297 -6.01 -9.08 -2.36
N VAL A 298 -7.22 -9.40 -2.81
CA VAL A 298 -8.15 -8.44 -3.42
C VAL A 298 -8.51 -7.34 -2.43
N ASN A 299 -8.95 -7.70 -1.24
CA ASN A 299 -9.37 -6.74 -0.21
C ASN A 299 -8.22 -5.81 0.20
N ARG A 300 -7.02 -6.38 0.39
CA ARG A 300 -5.83 -5.60 0.75
C ARG A 300 -5.35 -4.69 -0.37
N THR A 301 -5.35 -5.16 -1.61
CA THR A 301 -5.00 -4.33 -2.76
C THR A 301 -6.02 -3.20 -2.94
N TRP A 302 -7.31 -3.50 -2.80
CA TRP A 302 -8.36 -2.47 -2.82
C TRP A 302 -8.13 -1.42 -1.73
N SER A 303 -7.86 -1.87 -0.49
CA SER A 303 -7.57 -0.98 0.63
C SER A 303 -6.33 -0.11 0.41
N HIS A 304 -5.30 -0.61 -0.29
CA HIS A 304 -4.13 0.19 -0.63
C HIS A 304 -4.49 1.36 -1.55
N PHE A 305 -5.33 1.13 -2.56
CA PHE A 305 -5.73 2.14 -3.53
C PHE A 305 -6.80 3.11 -2.99
N PHE A 306 -7.79 2.63 -2.24
CA PHE A 306 -8.87 3.46 -1.72
C PHE A 306 -8.63 3.99 -0.29
N GLY A 307 -7.68 3.43 0.45
CA GLY A 307 -7.48 3.72 1.88
C GLY A 307 -8.42 2.95 2.79
N GLN A 308 -9.41 2.26 2.21
CA GLN A 308 -10.36 1.40 2.89
C GLN A 308 -10.60 0.15 2.04
N GLY A 309 -10.60 -1.01 2.67
CA GLY A 309 -11.01 -2.26 2.04
C GLY A 309 -12.54 -2.39 1.98
N PHE A 310 -13.00 -3.53 1.50
CA PHE A 310 -14.39 -3.95 1.63
C PHE A 310 -14.74 -4.33 3.07
N THR A 311 -13.76 -4.62 3.93
CA THR A 311 -13.95 -4.89 5.35
C THR A 311 -13.06 -3.97 6.18
N ARG A 312 -13.48 -3.71 7.43
CA ARG A 312 -12.68 -2.98 8.42
C ARG A 312 -12.68 -3.76 9.74
N PRO A 313 -11.53 -4.29 10.21
CA PRO A 313 -10.21 -4.25 9.58
C PRO A 313 -10.11 -4.96 8.21
N VAL A 314 -9.09 -4.61 7.42
CA VAL A 314 -8.84 -5.18 6.07
C VAL A 314 -8.48 -6.67 6.11
N ASP A 315 -8.05 -7.16 7.26
CA ASP A 315 -7.56 -8.51 7.53
C ASP A 315 -8.48 -9.28 8.48
N ASP A 316 -9.75 -8.87 8.58
CA ASP A 316 -10.80 -9.55 9.34
C ASP A 316 -12.05 -9.77 8.48
N ILE A 317 -11.93 -10.63 7.47
CA ILE A 317 -13.00 -11.04 6.58
C ILE A 317 -13.75 -12.20 7.24
N GLY A 318 -15.04 -12.01 7.52
CA GLY A 318 -15.88 -13.06 8.08
C GLY A 318 -17.34 -12.65 8.24
N PRO A 319 -18.22 -13.58 8.64
CA PRO A 319 -19.64 -13.30 8.80
C PRO A 319 -19.95 -12.19 9.82
N HIS A 320 -19.07 -11.99 10.81
CA HIS A 320 -19.18 -10.94 11.82
C HIS A 320 -18.72 -9.56 11.35
N ASN A 321 -18.00 -9.50 10.23
CA ASN A 321 -17.51 -8.28 9.60
C ASN A 321 -17.85 -8.33 8.10
N PRO A 322 -19.13 -8.13 7.74
CA PRO A 322 -19.58 -8.27 6.37
C PRO A 322 -18.89 -7.24 5.46
N ALA A 323 -18.52 -7.69 4.27
CA ALA A 323 -17.97 -6.82 3.25
C ALA A 323 -19.00 -5.76 2.81
N THR A 324 -18.55 -4.53 2.54
CA THR A 324 -19.41 -3.43 2.07
C THR A 324 -20.02 -3.73 0.70
N HIS A 325 -19.26 -4.43 -0.16
CA HIS A 325 -19.68 -4.88 -1.49
C HIS A 325 -19.34 -6.37 -1.64
N PRO A 326 -20.14 -7.28 -1.05
CA PRO A 326 -19.79 -8.71 -0.98
C PRO A 326 -19.72 -9.36 -2.35
N ASP A 327 -20.68 -9.07 -3.23
CA ASP A 327 -20.70 -9.61 -4.60
C ASP A 327 -19.50 -9.14 -5.43
N LEU A 328 -19.05 -7.90 -5.20
CA LEU A 328 -17.90 -7.32 -5.90
C LEU A 328 -16.60 -7.98 -5.45
N LEU A 329 -16.41 -8.11 -4.13
CA LEU A 329 -15.25 -8.79 -3.57
C LEU A 329 -15.17 -10.24 -4.06
N ASP A 330 -16.29 -10.96 -4.01
CA ASP A 330 -16.40 -12.32 -4.51
C ASP A 330 -16.05 -12.42 -5.99
N ARG A 331 -16.62 -11.54 -6.81
CA ARG A 331 -16.37 -11.49 -8.24
C ARG A 331 -14.90 -11.23 -8.56
N LEU A 332 -14.29 -10.25 -7.90
CA LEU A 332 -12.88 -9.92 -8.08
C LEU A 332 -11.96 -11.06 -7.65
N ALA A 333 -12.28 -11.77 -6.57
CA ALA A 333 -11.50 -12.92 -6.14
C ALA A 333 -11.53 -14.06 -7.16
N VAL A 334 -12.70 -14.37 -7.72
CA VAL A 334 -12.84 -15.38 -8.79
C VAL A 334 -12.05 -14.98 -10.03
N GLU A 335 -12.14 -13.73 -10.46
CA GLU A 335 -11.41 -13.25 -11.65
C GLU A 335 -9.89 -13.16 -11.40
N PHE A 336 -9.46 -12.85 -10.16
CA PHE A 336 -8.06 -12.91 -9.76
C PHE A 336 -7.49 -14.34 -9.80
N VAL A 337 -8.27 -15.35 -9.43
CA VAL A 337 -7.88 -16.76 -9.63
C VAL A 337 -7.76 -17.08 -11.12
N LYS A 338 -8.74 -16.68 -11.93
CA LYS A 338 -8.74 -16.92 -13.39
C LYS A 338 -7.60 -16.22 -14.13
N SER A 339 -7.15 -15.06 -13.64
CA SER A 339 -5.97 -14.38 -14.18
C SER A 339 -4.65 -15.09 -13.84
N GLY A 340 -4.69 -16.17 -13.05
CA GLY A 340 -3.50 -16.85 -12.57
C GLY A 340 -2.85 -16.14 -11.39
N TYR A 341 -3.64 -15.44 -10.56
CA TYR A 341 -3.17 -14.65 -9.43
C TYR A 341 -2.23 -13.50 -9.85
N ASP A 342 -2.55 -12.85 -10.98
CA ASP A 342 -1.77 -11.73 -11.52
C ASP A 342 -2.03 -10.43 -10.74
N CYS A 343 -1.05 -10.05 -9.90
CA CYS A 343 -1.11 -8.85 -9.07
C CYS A 343 -1.20 -7.56 -9.89
N LYS A 344 -0.47 -7.47 -11.01
CA LYS A 344 -0.53 -6.30 -11.89
C LYS A 344 -1.91 -6.18 -12.55
N GLN A 345 -2.51 -7.29 -12.97
CA GLN A 345 -3.86 -7.29 -13.54
C GLN A 345 -4.92 -6.81 -12.54
N LEU A 346 -4.85 -7.27 -11.29
CA LEU A 346 -5.73 -6.79 -10.23
C LEU A 346 -5.62 -5.26 -10.06
N MET A 347 -4.40 -4.73 -10.03
CA MET A 347 -4.16 -3.29 -9.94
C MET A 347 -4.65 -2.53 -11.18
N ARG A 348 -4.55 -3.11 -12.39
CA ARG A 348 -5.14 -2.53 -13.61
C ARG A 348 -6.64 -2.38 -13.47
N TRP A 349 -7.34 -3.41 -12.98
CA TRP A 349 -8.80 -3.33 -12.80
C TRP A 349 -9.19 -2.23 -11.82
N ILE A 350 -8.49 -2.13 -10.69
CA ILE A 350 -8.75 -1.11 -9.66
C ILE A 350 -8.44 0.29 -10.20
N ALA A 351 -7.26 0.51 -10.78
CA ALA A 351 -6.83 1.84 -11.21
C ALA A 351 -7.65 2.40 -12.39
N ASN A 352 -8.27 1.53 -13.18
CA ASN A 352 -9.14 1.93 -14.30
C ASN A 352 -10.63 2.05 -13.93
N CYS A 353 -11.06 1.66 -12.72
CA CYS A 353 -12.46 1.78 -12.33
C CYS A 353 -12.86 3.25 -12.11
N GLU A 354 -14.14 3.55 -12.31
CA GLU A 354 -14.69 4.89 -12.18
C GLU A 354 -14.49 5.45 -10.77
N ALA A 355 -14.78 4.65 -9.75
CA ALA A 355 -14.66 5.05 -8.34
C ALA A 355 -13.25 5.55 -7.98
N TYR A 356 -12.21 4.87 -8.49
CA TYR A 356 -10.82 5.27 -8.26
C TYR A 356 -10.44 6.56 -9.02
N ASN A 357 -11.19 6.90 -10.07
CA ASN A 357 -10.98 8.09 -10.88
C ASN A 357 -11.77 9.31 -10.41
N LEU A 358 -12.56 9.20 -9.32
CA LEU A 358 -13.27 10.33 -8.72
C LEU A 358 -12.31 11.23 -7.92
N THR A 359 -12.65 12.51 -7.77
CA THR A 359 -11.88 13.41 -6.87
C THR A 359 -12.05 12.98 -5.42
N SER A 360 -11.08 13.29 -4.55
CA SER A 360 -11.23 13.15 -3.10
C SER A 360 -12.11 14.21 -2.47
N ARG A 361 -12.46 15.27 -3.22
CA ARG A 361 -13.34 16.32 -2.71
C ARG A 361 -14.76 15.76 -2.62
N SER A 362 -15.25 15.57 -1.39
CA SER A 362 -16.64 15.20 -1.15
C SER A 362 -17.58 16.33 -1.55
N THR A 363 -18.84 15.96 -1.80
CA THR A 363 -19.94 16.85 -2.09
C THR A 363 -21.03 16.68 -1.04
N LYS A 364 -21.96 17.63 -0.95
CA LYS A 364 -23.13 17.53 -0.06
C LYS A 364 -23.97 16.26 -0.25
N LYS A 365 -23.84 15.60 -1.40
CA LYS A 365 -24.58 14.39 -1.76
C LYS A 365 -23.90 13.10 -1.32
N ASN A 366 -22.67 13.18 -0.81
CA ASN A 366 -21.91 12.03 -0.35
C ASN A 366 -21.15 12.25 0.96
N GLU A 367 -21.44 13.32 1.70
CA GLU A 367 -20.88 13.57 3.05
C GLU A 367 -21.10 12.42 4.05
N ARG A 368 -22.12 11.57 3.81
CA ARG A 368 -22.40 10.38 4.63
C ARG A 368 -21.42 9.23 4.39
N ASP A 369 -20.76 9.20 3.23
CA ASP A 369 -19.72 8.22 2.93
C ASP A 369 -18.41 8.66 3.58
N ASN A 370 -18.33 8.47 4.90
CA ASN A 370 -17.18 8.92 5.69
C ASN A 370 -16.63 7.80 6.59
N PRO A 371 -15.80 6.90 6.04
CA PRO A 371 -15.22 5.81 6.81
C PRO A 371 -14.35 6.28 7.98
N ALA A 372 -13.76 7.48 7.92
CA ALA A 372 -13.01 8.05 9.04
C ALA A 372 -13.90 8.32 10.26
N ALA A 373 -15.21 8.53 10.06
CA ALA A 373 -16.21 8.65 11.12
C ALA A 373 -16.79 7.29 11.57
N GLY A 374 -16.33 6.17 11.00
CA GLY A 374 -16.85 4.82 11.31
C GLY A 374 -17.98 4.35 10.39
N GLU A 375 -18.32 5.13 9.37
CA GLU A 375 -19.36 4.76 8.40
C GLU A 375 -18.88 3.70 7.40
N THR A 376 -19.84 3.05 6.74
CA THR A 376 -19.57 2.06 5.69
C THR A 376 -18.99 2.75 4.46
N ALA A 377 -17.87 2.24 3.95
CA ALA A 377 -17.24 2.76 2.73
C ALA A 377 -18.08 2.42 1.49
N LEU A 378 -18.64 3.46 0.87
CA LEU A 378 -19.40 3.35 -0.38
C LEU A 378 -18.53 3.67 -1.62
N PHE A 379 -17.34 4.26 -1.43
CA PHE A 379 -16.39 4.64 -2.48
C PHE A 379 -16.90 5.74 -3.43
N THR A 380 -17.79 6.62 -2.95
CA THR A 380 -18.34 7.77 -3.70
C THR A 380 -17.30 8.84 -4.07
N HIS A 381 -16.14 8.79 -3.44
CA HIS A 381 -14.96 9.60 -3.69
C HIS A 381 -13.74 8.83 -3.20
N VAL A 382 -12.53 9.23 -3.61
CA VAL A 382 -11.32 8.63 -3.03
C VAL A 382 -11.06 9.24 -1.65
N TYR A 383 -10.87 8.38 -0.65
CA TYR A 383 -10.56 8.86 0.69
C TYR A 383 -9.10 9.34 0.75
N VAL A 384 -8.87 10.47 1.41
CA VAL A 384 -7.54 11.03 1.58
C VAL A 384 -6.70 10.11 2.47
N LYS A 385 -5.50 9.75 2.01
CA LYS A 385 -4.54 8.89 2.73
C LYS A 385 -3.29 9.69 3.05
N SER A 386 -2.76 9.55 4.25
CA SER A 386 -1.39 10.01 4.51
C SER A 386 -0.39 9.17 3.73
N MET A 387 0.68 9.80 3.24
CA MET A 387 1.83 9.06 2.73
C MET A 387 2.47 8.24 3.84
N THR A 388 2.99 7.07 3.48
CA THR A 388 3.94 6.33 4.33
C THR A 388 5.27 7.07 4.41
N ALA A 389 6.09 6.75 5.42
CA ALA A 389 7.44 7.30 5.53
C ALA A 389 8.29 7.07 4.27
N GLU A 390 8.16 5.88 3.68
CA GLU A 390 8.82 5.49 2.44
C GLU A 390 8.34 6.31 1.25
N GLN A 391 7.02 6.50 1.10
CA GLN A 391 6.47 7.34 0.05
C GLN A 391 6.91 8.79 0.19
N LEU A 392 6.98 9.30 1.42
CA LEU A 392 7.41 10.67 1.71
C LEU A 392 8.89 10.86 1.34
N TYR A 393 9.76 9.94 1.75
CA TYR A 393 11.18 9.97 1.38
C TYR A 393 11.36 9.91 -0.14
N ASP A 394 10.76 8.90 -0.79
CA ASP A 394 10.92 8.70 -2.23
C ASP A 394 10.36 9.92 -3.02
N SER A 395 9.27 10.52 -2.54
CA SER A 395 8.69 11.74 -3.13
C SER A 395 9.58 12.97 -2.96
N LEU A 396 10.24 13.13 -1.81
CA LEU A 396 11.25 14.19 -1.61
C LEU A 396 12.42 14.00 -2.57
N ILE A 397 12.91 12.78 -2.76
CA ILE A 397 14.01 12.49 -3.69
C ILE A 397 13.63 12.81 -5.15
N VAL A 398 12.36 12.60 -5.53
CA VAL A 398 11.84 12.99 -6.85
C VAL A 398 11.69 14.51 -6.96
N ALA A 399 11.00 15.16 -6.01
CA ALA A 399 10.78 16.60 -5.99
C ALA A 399 12.08 17.40 -6.04
N THR A 400 13.16 16.86 -5.47
CA THR A 400 14.45 17.53 -5.37
C THR A 400 15.44 17.12 -6.44
N ASN A 401 15.06 16.20 -7.34
CA ASN A 401 15.98 15.54 -8.27
C ASN A 401 17.29 15.06 -7.60
N ALA A 402 17.27 14.75 -6.29
CA ALA A 402 18.46 14.35 -5.55
C ALA A 402 19.10 13.09 -6.16
N HIS A 403 18.27 12.20 -6.73
CA HIS A 403 18.70 11.02 -7.48
C HIS A 403 19.52 11.33 -8.74
N LYS A 404 19.32 12.49 -9.40
CA LYS A 404 20.06 12.90 -10.61
C LYS A 404 21.44 13.49 -10.31
N SER A 405 21.75 13.81 -9.06
CA SER A 405 23.03 14.41 -8.65
C SER A 405 24.25 13.47 -8.77
N GLY A 406 24.04 12.21 -9.16
CA GLY A 406 25.12 11.26 -9.51
C GLY A 406 25.96 10.78 -8.33
N ARG A 407 25.47 10.91 -7.09
CA ARG A 407 26.29 10.73 -5.87
C ARG A 407 26.29 9.36 -5.22
N SER A 408 25.63 8.34 -5.78
CA SER A 408 25.65 7.02 -5.16
C SER A 408 25.25 5.91 -6.12
N GLY A 409 25.95 4.78 -6.05
CA GLY A 409 25.44 3.52 -6.61
C GLY A 409 24.19 3.05 -5.84
N TRP A 410 23.43 2.14 -6.43
CA TRP A 410 22.16 1.63 -5.88
C TRP A 410 22.24 1.27 -4.38
N GLU A 411 23.32 0.60 -3.94
CA GLU A 411 23.53 0.21 -2.54
C GLU A 411 23.64 1.41 -1.60
N GLN A 412 24.33 2.47 -2.01
CA GLN A 412 24.50 3.66 -1.16
C GLN A 412 23.22 4.49 -1.11
N SER A 413 22.44 4.55 -2.20
CA SER A 413 21.11 5.17 -2.19
C SER A 413 20.14 4.40 -1.28
N GLU A 414 20.12 3.07 -1.35
CA GLU A 414 19.27 2.26 -0.47
C GLU A 414 19.71 2.39 0.99
N LYS A 415 21.02 2.41 1.27
CA LYS A 415 21.51 2.66 2.63
C LYS A 415 21.06 4.02 3.18
N GLN A 416 21.17 5.09 2.40
CA GLN A 416 20.70 6.42 2.80
C GLN A 416 19.20 6.43 3.08
N ARG A 417 18.42 5.74 2.25
CA ARG A 417 16.99 5.54 2.43
C ARG A 417 16.70 4.82 3.74
N GLN A 418 17.37 3.70 4.01
CA GLN A 418 17.22 2.93 5.25
C GLN A 418 17.63 3.76 6.49
N ASP A 419 18.75 4.48 6.42
CA ASP A 419 19.22 5.32 7.53
C ASP A 419 18.20 6.44 7.86
N TRP A 420 17.61 7.06 6.83
CA TRP A 420 16.56 8.06 7.02
C TRP A 420 15.28 7.45 7.60
N LEU A 421 14.84 6.32 7.06
CA LEU A 421 13.66 5.62 7.56
C LEU A 421 13.84 5.14 9.00
N GLN A 422 15.03 4.66 9.38
CA GLN A 422 15.28 4.27 10.77
C GLN A 422 15.16 5.46 11.74
N GLN A 423 15.61 6.65 11.35
CA GLN A 423 15.41 7.85 12.17
C GLN A 423 13.91 8.16 12.31
N PHE A 424 13.15 8.02 11.22
CA PHE A 424 11.70 8.20 11.25
C PHE A 424 11.01 7.18 12.18
N VAL A 425 11.29 5.88 11.99
CA VAL A 425 10.65 4.78 12.74
C VAL A 425 11.04 4.78 14.22
N ARG A 426 12.32 5.03 14.57
CA ARG A 426 12.73 5.08 15.99
C ARG A 426 12.12 6.26 16.73
N THR A 427 11.85 7.35 16.02
CA THR A 427 11.32 8.58 16.64
C THR A 427 9.80 8.57 16.71
N PHE A 428 9.12 7.85 15.80
CA PHE A 428 7.68 7.97 15.58
C PHE A 428 6.89 6.66 15.43
N GLY A 429 7.56 5.51 15.43
CA GLY A 429 6.88 4.22 15.36
C GLY A 429 6.05 3.98 16.62
N THR A 430 4.79 3.63 16.45
CA THR A 430 3.96 3.05 17.51
C THR A 430 4.34 1.58 17.67
N ASP A 431 4.45 1.11 18.92
CA ASP A 431 4.83 -0.27 19.28
C ASP A 431 3.65 -1.25 19.10
N ASP A 432 2.49 -0.75 18.65
CA ASP A 432 1.20 -1.46 18.71
C ASP A 432 0.93 -2.40 17.52
N GLY A 433 1.89 -2.57 16.60
CA GLY A 433 1.76 -3.52 15.50
C GLY A 433 0.58 -3.27 14.55
N GLU A 434 -0.02 -2.07 14.60
CA GLU A 434 -1.01 -1.61 13.65
C GLU A 434 -0.38 -1.53 12.25
N GLU A 435 -1.10 -1.98 11.23
CA GLU A 435 -0.67 -1.89 9.83
C GLU A 435 -0.74 -0.43 9.31
N SER A 436 -1.11 0.54 10.17
CA SER A 436 -1.21 1.97 9.87
C SER A 436 0.15 2.66 10.02
N ASN A 437 0.87 2.79 8.91
CA ASN A 437 2.17 3.45 8.82
C ASN A 437 2.04 4.88 8.28
N SER A 438 0.91 5.54 8.57
CA SER A 438 0.59 6.87 8.07
C SER A 438 1.49 7.94 8.69
N PHE A 439 1.95 8.90 7.87
CA PHE A 439 2.43 10.17 8.39
C PHE A 439 1.23 10.92 8.98
N ASP A 440 1.05 10.83 10.30
CA ASP A 440 -0.07 11.45 11.00
C ASP A 440 0.17 12.93 11.34
N GLY A 441 1.33 13.46 10.96
CA GLY A 441 1.67 14.87 11.15
C GLY A 441 1.92 15.23 12.60
N THR A 442 2.47 14.30 13.39
CA THR A 442 2.86 14.59 14.78
C THR A 442 3.85 15.76 14.83
N ILE A 443 3.87 16.52 15.92
CA ILE A 443 4.76 17.70 16.08
C ILE A 443 6.21 17.37 15.69
N PRO A 444 6.83 16.28 16.17
CA PRO A 444 8.23 16.05 15.84
C PRO A 444 8.41 15.48 14.42
N GLN A 445 7.41 14.82 13.80
CA GLN A 445 7.44 14.50 12.36
C GLN A 445 7.45 15.77 11.50
N ALA A 446 6.60 16.75 11.85
CA ALA A 446 6.60 18.04 11.18
C ALA A 446 7.93 18.79 11.37
N LEU A 447 8.52 18.78 12.58
CA LEU A 447 9.83 19.39 12.83
C LEU A 447 10.96 18.70 12.06
N MET A 448 10.92 17.37 11.91
CA MET A 448 11.87 16.61 11.10
C MET A 448 11.77 17.02 9.62
N MET A 449 10.56 17.20 9.09
CA MET A 449 10.37 17.71 7.72
C MET A 449 10.86 19.15 7.57
N MET A 450 10.55 20.02 8.54
CA MET A 450 10.91 21.44 8.48
C MET A 450 12.43 21.69 8.57
N ASN A 451 13.15 20.88 9.34
CA ASN A 451 14.56 21.10 9.69
C ASN A 451 15.52 20.00 9.18
N GLY A 452 15.00 18.94 8.56
CA GLY A 452 15.79 17.80 8.12
C GLY A 452 16.71 18.12 6.94
N ASP A 453 17.83 17.41 6.86
CA ASP A 453 18.85 17.63 5.83
C ASP A 453 18.28 17.47 4.40
N LEU A 454 17.31 16.56 4.19
CA LEU A 454 16.67 16.39 2.88
C LEU A 454 15.96 17.66 2.40
N VAL A 455 15.17 18.31 3.28
CA VAL A 455 14.45 19.53 2.91
C VAL A 455 15.40 20.72 2.84
N LYS A 456 16.43 20.76 3.68
CA LYS A 456 17.49 21.77 3.58
C LYS A 456 18.27 21.69 2.26
N ASP A 457 18.58 20.48 1.80
CA ASP A 457 19.24 20.24 0.52
C ASP A 457 18.28 20.51 -0.65
N ALA A 458 16.98 20.17 -0.49
CA ALA A 458 15.92 20.45 -1.45
C ALA A 458 15.85 21.93 -1.84
N VAL A 459 15.90 22.80 -0.83
CA VAL A 459 15.73 24.26 -0.98
C VAL A 459 17.07 24.98 -1.14
N SER A 460 18.19 24.24 -1.28
CA SER A 460 19.48 24.83 -1.57
C SER A 460 19.46 25.51 -2.94
N VAL A 461 20.03 26.71 -3.05
CA VAL A 461 20.21 27.44 -4.32
C VAL A 461 21.65 27.35 -4.87
N LYS A 462 22.47 26.45 -4.32
CA LYS A 462 23.84 26.23 -4.81
C LYS A 462 23.81 25.65 -6.22
N SER A 463 24.79 26.00 -7.05
CA SER A 463 24.92 25.41 -8.40
C SER A 463 24.93 23.88 -8.33
N GLY A 464 24.12 23.22 -9.15
CA GLY A 464 23.94 21.77 -9.16
C GLY A 464 22.93 21.23 -8.13
N SER A 465 22.24 22.09 -7.38
CA SER A 465 21.00 21.73 -6.69
C SER A 465 19.81 21.91 -7.61
N HIS A 466 18.72 21.17 -7.38
CA HIS A 466 17.55 21.27 -8.24
C HIS A 466 16.92 22.66 -8.27
N LEU A 467 16.76 23.30 -7.11
CA LEU A 467 16.23 24.65 -7.06
C LEU A 467 17.19 25.66 -7.71
N GLY A 468 18.51 25.51 -7.53
CA GLY A 468 19.50 26.35 -8.21
C GLY A 468 19.44 26.22 -9.74
N ASP A 469 19.33 25.00 -10.24
CA ASP A 469 19.23 24.71 -11.67
C ASP A 469 17.91 25.23 -12.26
N LEU A 470 16.79 25.08 -11.53
CA LEU A 470 15.49 25.62 -11.92
C LEU A 470 15.51 27.15 -12.01
N LEU A 471 16.10 27.82 -11.01
CA LEU A 471 16.14 29.28 -10.93
C LEU A 471 17.13 29.91 -11.92
N SER A 472 18.20 29.21 -12.26
CA SER A 472 19.18 29.63 -13.29
C SER A 472 18.70 29.34 -14.72
N GLY A 473 17.70 28.47 -14.88
CA GLY A 473 17.04 28.19 -16.16
C GLY A 473 16.33 29.40 -16.78
N LYS A 474 16.03 29.29 -18.08
CA LYS A 474 15.25 30.31 -18.82
C LYS A 474 13.80 30.30 -18.35
N GLY A 475 13.24 31.48 -18.09
CA GLY A 475 11.81 31.66 -17.78
C GLY A 475 11.56 32.89 -16.91
N ASN A 476 10.35 33.43 -16.99
CA ASN A 476 9.92 34.52 -16.11
C ASN A 476 9.47 33.96 -14.73
N ASP A 477 9.23 34.84 -13.76
CA ASP A 477 8.86 34.43 -12.40
C ASP A 477 7.57 33.60 -12.34
N VAL A 478 6.62 33.86 -13.24
CA VAL A 478 5.38 33.06 -13.33
C VAL A 478 5.70 31.61 -13.69
N GLN A 479 6.55 31.41 -14.70
CA GLN A 479 6.96 30.08 -15.15
C GLN A 479 7.76 29.36 -14.06
N LYS A 480 8.62 30.07 -13.33
CA LYS A 480 9.37 29.51 -12.20
C LYS A 480 8.45 29.06 -11.07
N ILE A 481 7.47 29.89 -10.66
CA ILE A 481 6.46 29.53 -9.67
C ILE A 481 5.65 28.31 -10.13
N GLN A 482 5.15 28.32 -11.38
CA GLN A 482 4.39 27.20 -11.93
C GLN A 482 5.20 25.90 -11.87
N ARG A 483 6.48 25.94 -12.22
CA ARG A 483 7.34 24.77 -12.17
C ARG A 483 7.55 24.26 -10.74
N LEU A 484 7.69 25.13 -9.74
CA LEU A 484 7.77 24.71 -8.33
C LEU A 484 6.52 23.96 -7.87
N TYR A 485 5.33 24.45 -8.27
CA TYR A 485 4.06 23.78 -7.98
C TYR A 485 3.95 22.41 -8.67
N LEU A 486 4.37 22.31 -9.93
CA LEU A 486 4.38 21.02 -10.63
C LEU A 486 5.37 20.04 -9.99
N THR A 487 6.56 20.51 -9.59
CA THR A 487 7.58 19.69 -8.93
C THR A 487 7.12 19.14 -7.58
N ALA A 488 6.49 19.96 -6.73
CA ALA A 488 6.08 19.53 -5.40
C ALA A 488 4.71 18.84 -5.40
N LEU A 489 3.73 19.43 -6.08
CA LEU A 489 2.32 19.07 -5.97
C LEU A 489 1.79 18.37 -7.21
N GLY A 490 2.50 18.38 -8.34
CA GLY A 490 2.06 17.73 -9.58
C GLY A 490 0.94 18.48 -10.31
N ARG A 491 0.63 19.72 -9.91
CA ARG A 491 -0.42 20.56 -10.51
C ARG A 491 0.05 22.00 -10.72
N MET A 492 -0.70 22.75 -11.51
CA MET A 492 -0.52 24.19 -11.62
C MET A 492 -1.02 24.92 -10.36
N PRO A 493 -0.44 26.08 -9.99
CA PRO A 493 -1.00 26.92 -8.95
C PRO A 493 -2.37 27.45 -9.39
N THR A 494 -3.30 27.54 -8.44
CA THR A 494 -4.54 28.28 -8.63
C THR A 494 -4.24 29.76 -8.86
N LYS A 495 -5.21 30.51 -9.42
CA LYS A 495 -5.07 31.96 -9.62
C LYS A 495 -4.76 32.71 -8.31
N SER A 496 -5.34 32.27 -7.20
CA SER A 496 -5.09 32.87 -5.88
C SER A 496 -3.67 32.59 -5.39
N GLU A 497 -3.22 31.34 -5.47
CA GLU A 497 -1.85 30.94 -5.12
C GLU A 497 -0.82 31.70 -5.94
N LEU A 498 -0.96 31.71 -7.27
CA LEU A 498 -0.05 32.44 -8.16
C LEU A 498 0.01 33.93 -7.82
N SER A 499 -1.16 34.56 -7.61
CA SER A 499 -1.22 35.98 -7.24
C SER A 499 -0.54 36.26 -5.89
N LYS A 500 -0.69 35.38 -4.89
CA LYS A 500 -0.03 35.51 -3.59
C LYS A 500 1.48 35.36 -3.72
N SER A 501 1.96 34.35 -4.46
CA SER A 501 3.39 34.14 -4.72
C SER A 501 4.02 35.31 -5.46
N GLN A 502 3.35 35.86 -6.47
CA GLN A 502 3.84 37.05 -7.19
C GLN A 502 3.90 38.30 -6.32
N SER A 503 2.90 38.51 -5.46
CA SER A 503 2.91 39.62 -4.50
C SER A 503 4.05 39.45 -3.48
N PHE A 504 4.30 38.23 -3.03
CA PHE A 504 5.40 37.93 -2.11
C PHE A 504 6.77 38.17 -2.75
N LEU A 505 6.97 37.78 -4.02
CA LEU A 505 8.18 38.12 -4.78
C LEU A 505 8.36 39.64 -4.87
N LYS A 506 7.35 40.39 -5.34
CA LYS A 506 7.45 41.86 -5.51
C LYS A 506 7.73 42.61 -4.21
N GLY A 507 7.25 42.10 -3.07
CA GLY A 507 7.40 42.72 -1.76
C GLY A 507 8.79 42.54 -1.12
N ASN A 508 9.65 41.69 -1.67
CA ASN A 508 10.94 41.32 -1.06
C ASN A 508 12.14 41.72 -1.92
N ARG A 509 13.22 42.16 -1.27
CA ARG A 509 14.47 42.51 -1.96
C ARG A 509 15.29 41.28 -2.35
N ASP A 510 15.25 40.24 -1.52
CA ASP A 510 15.91 38.96 -1.80
C ASP A 510 14.92 38.00 -2.47
N GLN A 511 14.92 38.00 -3.80
CA GLN A 511 14.06 37.13 -4.60
C GLN A 511 14.43 35.65 -4.43
N LEU A 512 15.71 35.33 -4.18
CA LEU A 512 16.15 33.93 -4.03
C LEU A 512 15.58 33.34 -2.74
N ALA A 513 15.63 34.08 -1.64
CA ALA A 513 15.02 33.68 -0.38
C ALA A 513 13.52 33.37 -0.54
N VAL A 514 12.79 34.19 -1.31
CA VAL A 514 11.36 33.95 -1.58
C VAL A 514 11.11 32.62 -2.28
N TYR A 515 11.94 32.25 -3.27
CA TYR A 515 11.81 30.96 -3.95
C TYR A 515 12.13 29.78 -3.04
N GLN A 516 13.12 29.94 -2.14
CA GLN A 516 13.45 28.93 -1.13
C GLN A 516 12.28 28.74 -0.16
N ASP A 517 11.73 29.83 0.37
CA ASP A 517 10.59 29.81 1.30
C ASP A 517 9.33 29.23 0.64
N LEU A 518 9.07 29.60 -0.63
CA LEU A 518 7.94 29.06 -1.37
C LEU A 518 8.09 27.54 -1.57
N PHE A 519 9.26 27.08 -2.00
CA PHE A 519 9.48 25.65 -2.22
C PHE A 519 9.44 24.87 -0.90
N TRP A 520 10.05 25.42 0.15
CA TRP A 520 9.97 24.88 1.51
C TRP A 520 8.52 24.75 1.98
N ALA A 521 7.69 25.79 1.77
CA ALA A 521 6.28 25.79 2.16
C ALA A 521 5.46 24.76 1.39
N LEU A 522 5.76 24.56 0.09
CA LEU A 522 5.11 23.52 -0.71
C LEU A 522 5.45 22.12 -0.19
N LEU A 523 6.73 21.83 0.07
CA LEU A 523 7.19 20.52 0.58
C LEU A 523 6.69 20.20 2.00
N ASN A 524 6.36 21.23 2.78
CA ASN A 524 5.81 21.09 4.14
C ASN A 524 4.29 21.31 4.20
N SER A 525 3.61 21.41 3.05
CA SER A 525 2.16 21.59 3.01
C SER A 525 1.42 20.28 3.26
N ASN A 526 0.19 20.37 3.78
CA ASN A 526 -0.70 19.20 3.91
C ASN A 526 -0.89 18.50 2.55
N GLU A 527 -1.03 19.26 1.47
CA GLU A 527 -1.21 18.69 0.13
C GLU A 527 -0.01 17.85 -0.32
N PHE A 528 1.20 18.17 0.15
CA PHE A 528 2.38 17.39 -0.18
C PHE A 528 2.37 16.02 0.51
N ILE A 529 1.98 15.96 1.79
CA ILE A 529 2.04 14.74 2.62
C ILE A 529 0.83 13.80 2.44
N PHE A 530 -0.23 14.26 1.76
CA PHE A 530 -1.43 13.47 1.52
C PHE A 530 -1.50 12.96 0.06
N ASN A 531 -1.89 11.70 -0.07
CA ASN A 531 -2.42 11.12 -1.30
C ASN A 531 -3.94 11.34 -1.35
N HIS A 532 -4.41 12.04 -2.38
CA HIS A 532 -5.76 12.57 -2.47
C HIS A 532 -6.35 12.34 -3.85
#